data_AF-A0A8J4W5H1-F1
#
_entry.id   AF-A0A8J4W5H1-F1
#
_cell.length_a   1.000
_cell.length_b   1.000
_cell.length_c   1.000
_cell.angle_alpha   90.00
_cell.angle_beta   90.00
_cell.angle_gamma   90.00
#
_symmetry.space_group_name_H-M   'P 1'
#
loop_
_entity.id
_entity.type
_entity.pdbx_description
1 polymer ?
#
loop_
_entity_poly.entity_id
_entity_poly.type
_entity_poly.pdbx_seq_one_letter_code
_entity_poly.pdbx_strand_id
1 'polypeptide(L)'
;MSFLDRFQGKIATVTAQVNENRVVTDQDQLAFSRKARPVQFEPCKLSQYKKEKPDGYYELGKLQPDLNTDELVEKRAKNERIKAFSQNLRTINKNVQSKKPAESSNEQAAITKPKSTREKGLAFAKRVPKPRPSQRYEGNDSTASNPSSSRIQPPKAKGVNSVLDEDSDDDEVSAELRQLQLRHEASRAEVDALVGSI
;
A
#
# COMPACT_ATOMS: atom_id res chain seq x y z
N MET A 1 39.53 -47.39 -28.97
CA MET A 1 40.22 -46.18 -28.47
C MET A 1 40.59 -45.33 -29.67
N SER A 2 40.16 -44.07 -29.69
CA SER A 2 40.32 -43.20 -30.86
C SER A 2 41.80 -42.85 -31.08
N PHE A 3 42.22 -42.73 -32.35
CA PHE A 3 43.58 -42.28 -32.69
C PHE A 3 43.86 -40.86 -32.20
N LEU A 4 42.82 -40.03 -32.10
CA LEU A 4 42.92 -38.63 -31.70
C LEU A 4 43.25 -38.49 -30.20
N ASP A 5 42.65 -39.31 -29.33
CA ASP A 5 42.96 -39.30 -27.88
C ASP A 5 44.39 -39.74 -27.61
N ARG A 6 44.89 -40.74 -28.36
CA ARG A 6 46.29 -41.21 -28.24
C ARG A 6 47.28 -40.15 -28.71
N PHE A 7 46.91 -39.33 -29.70
CA PHE A 7 47.77 -38.27 -30.22
C PHE A 7 47.78 -37.04 -29.31
N GLN A 8 46.61 -36.60 -28.82
CA GLN A 8 46.50 -35.49 -27.87
C GLN A 8 47.15 -35.83 -26.51
N GLY A 9 46.98 -37.06 -26.02
CA GLY A 9 47.67 -37.54 -24.82
C GLY A 9 49.20 -37.46 -24.97
N LYS A 10 49.73 -37.91 -26.12
CA LYS A 10 51.17 -37.80 -26.43
C LYS A 10 51.65 -36.36 -26.46
N ILE A 11 50.92 -35.44 -27.11
CA ILE A 11 51.29 -34.03 -27.19
C ILE A 11 51.33 -33.40 -25.78
N ALA A 12 50.33 -33.67 -24.92
CA ALA A 12 50.29 -33.15 -23.57
C ALA A 12 51.44 -33.68 -22.68
N THR A 13 51.79 -34.98 -22.80
CA THR A 13 52.96 -35.52 -22.11
C THR A 13 54.28 -34.96 -22.64
N VAL A 14 54.41 -34.76 -23.95
CA VAL A 14 55.64 -34.22 -24.55
C VAL A 14 55.84 -32.76 -24.14
N THR A 15 54.80 -31.94 -24.14
CA THR A 15 54.91 -30.53 -23.71
C THR A 15 55.19 -30.42 -22.20
N ALA A 16 54.59 -31.28 -21.38
CA ALA A 16 54.93 -31.36 -19.96
C ALA A 16 56.40 -31.74 -19.74
N GLN A 17 56.89 -32.77 -20.42
CA GLN A 17 58.30 -33.22 -20.34
C GLN A 17 59.29 -32.15 -20.82
N VAL A 18 58.97 -31.44 -21.91
CA VAL A 18 59.83 -30.36 -22.43
C VAL A 18 59.94 -29.21 -21.43
N ASN A 19 58.85 -28.87 -20.75
CA ASN A 19 58.88 -27.84 -19.71
C ASN A 19 59.67 -28.30 -18.48
N GLU A 20 59.49 -29.55 -18.05
CA GLU A 20 60.25 -30.11 -16.92
C GLU A 20 61.76 -30.15 -17.18
N ASN A 21 62.17 -30.49 -18.40
CA ASN A 21 63.58 -30.49 -18.78
C ASN A 21 64.22 -29.09 -18.87
N ARG A 22 63.40 -28.03 -18.94
CA ARG A 22 63.85 -26.63 -18.99
C ARG A 22 63.91 -25.96 -17.63
N VAL A 23 63.28 -26.55 -16.61
CA VAL A 23 63.36 -26.06 -15.23
C VAL A 23 64.66 -26.54 -14.62
N VAL A 24 65.63 -25.64 -14.45
CA VAL A 24 66.90 -25.96 -13.77
C VAL A 24 66.88 -25.45 -12.33
N THR A 25 66.25 -24.29 -12.11
CA THR A 25 66.07 -23.67 -10.79
C THR A 25 64.60 -23.51 -10.43
N ASP A 26 64.28 -23.31 -9.16
CA ASP A 26 62.88 -23.11 -8.70
C ASP A 26 62.21 -21.86 -9.29
N GLN A 27 63.01 -20.88 -9.73
CA GLN A 27 62.53 -19.67 -10.39
C GLN A 27 62.13 -19.92 -11.86
N ASP A 28 62.67 -20.96 -12.48
CA ASP A 28 62.37 -21.34 -13.88
C ASP A 28 61.04 -22.09 -13.99
N GLN A 29 60.46 -22.53 -12.87
CA GLN A 29 59.15 -23.17 -12.84
C GLN A 29 58.07 -22.18 -13.33
N LEU A 30 57.04 -22.67 -14.03
CA LEU A 30 55.87 -21.86 -14.43
C LEU A 30 55.00 -21.50 -13.22
N ALA A 31 54.57 -20.25 -13.06
CA ALA A 31 53.87 -19.76 -11.86
C ALA A 31 52.65 -20.60 -11.43
N PHE A 32 52.03 -21.32 -12.38
CA PHE A 32 50.88 -22.21 -12.19
C PHE A 32 51.25 -23.71 -12.24
N SER A 33 52.53 -24.06 -12.09
CA SER A 33 52.97 -25.46 -12.02
C SER A 33 52.33 -26.17 -10.85
N ARG A 34 52.00 -27.46 -11.03
CA ARG A 34 51.42 -28.30 -9.96
C ARG A 34 52.42 -28.67 -8.85
N LYS A 35 53.71 -28.41 -9.03
CA LYS A 35 54.76 -28.68 -8.04
C LYS A 35 54.72 -27.61 -6.96
N ALA A 36 54.79 -28.03 -5.70
CA ALA A 36 54.85 -27.12 -4.57
C ALA A 36 56.17 -26.34 -4.61
N ARG A 37 56.10 -25.02 -4.41
CA ARG A 37 57.27 -24.17 -4.33
C ARG A 37 57.55 -23.80 -2.88
N PRO A 38 58.83 -23.62 -2.51
CA PRO A 38 59.16 -22.98 -1.25
C PRO A 38 58.69 -21.52 -1.30
N VAL A 39 57.62 -21.24 -0.57
CA VAL A 39 57.15 -19.86 -0.35
C VAL A 39 58.01 -19.29 0.78
N GLN A 40 58.76 -18.24 0.50
CA GLN A 40 59.41 -17.43 1.53
C GLN A 40 58.30 -16.67 2.28
N PHE A 41 57.70 -17.34 3.26
CA PHE A 41 56.70 -16.74 4.12
C PHE A 41 57.40 -15.96 5.23
N GLU A 42 57.39 -14.63 5.10
CA GLU A 42 57.70 -13.76 6.21
C GLU A 42 56.38 -13.26 6.83
N PRO A 43 56.15 -13.47 8.14
CA PRO A 43 55.01 -12.88 8.82
C PRO A 43 55.02 -11.37 8.65
N CYS A 44 53.92 -10.82 8.11
CA CYS A 44 53.76 -9.39 7.92
C CYS A 44 53.85 -8.67 9.27
N LYS A 45 54.74 -7.67 9.38
CA LYS A 45 54.86 -6.85 10.59
C LYS A 45 53.64 -5.92 10.68
N LEU A 46 53.24 -5.58 11.91
CA LEU A 46 52.13 -4.63 12.13
C LEU A 46 52.30 -3.31 11.37
N SER A 47 53.54 -2.87 11.16
CA SER A 47 53.85 -1.67 10.37
C SER A 47 53.60 -1.81 8.87
N GLN A 48 53.71 -3.01 8.29
CA GLN A 48 53.37 -3.30 6.89
C GLN A 48 51.86 -3.46 6.73
N TYR A 49 51.20 -4.18 7.64
CA TYR A 49 49.74 -4.36 7.62
C TYR A 49 48.99 -3.01 7.64
N LYS A 50 49.43 -2.09 8.51
CA LYS A 50 48.86 -0.73 8.60
C LYS A 50 49.12 0.14 7.36
N LYS A 51 50.10 -0.20 6.52
CA LYS A 51 50.37 0.51 5.25
C LYS A 51 49.54 -0.07 4.10
N GLU A 52 49.38 -1.38 4.08
CA GLU A 52 48.65 -2.10 3.02
C GLU A 52 47.13 -2.03 3.20
N LYS A 53 46.66 -1.97 4.45
CA LYS A 53 45.25 -1.75 4.78
C LYS A 53 45.09 -0.29 5.20
N PRO A 54 44.38 0.55 4.43
CA PRO A 54 44.02 1.87 4.93
C PRO A 54 43.23 1.67 6.23
N ASP A 55 43.62 2.40 7.27
CA ASP A 55 43.09 2.35 8.65
C ASP A 55 41.66 2.93 8.74
N GLY A 56 40.86 2.74 7.68
CA GLY A 56 39.48 3.16 7.60
C GLY A 56 38.61 2.08 8.21
N TYR A 57 37.98 2.40 9.34
CA TYR A 57 36.80 1.67 9.76
C TYR A 57 35.83 1.61 8.59
N TYR A 58 35.45 0.41 8.17
CA TYR A 58 34.33 0.25 7.26
C TYR A 58 33.09 0.68 8.05
N GLU A 59 32.60 1.89 7.80
CA GLU A 59 31.41 2.41 8.47
C GLU A 59 30.22 1.53 8.07
N LEU A 60 29.89 0.57 8.93
CA LEU A 60 28.58 -0.05 8.94
C LEU A 60 27.59 1.10 9.13
N GLY A 61 26.62 1.22 8.21
CA GLY A 61 25.67 2.34 8.21
C GLY A 61 25.00 2.55 9.57
N LYS A 62 24.44 3.74 9.78
CA LYS A 62 23.78 4.09 11.05
C LYS A 62 22.67 3.08 11.37
N LEU A 63 22.52 2.76 12.66
CA LEU A 63 21.43 1.93 13.15
C LEU A 63 20.08 2.55 12.73
N GLN A 64 19.13 1.70 12.35
CA GLN A 64 17.79 2.15 11.96
C GLN A 64 17.09 2.86 13.13
N PRO A 65 16.15 3.77 12.85
CA PRO A 65 15.31 4.38 13.89
C PRO A 65 14.59 3.32 14.72
N ASP A 66 14.49 3.56 16.03
CA ASP A 66 13.81 2.65 16.93
C ASP A 66 12.29 2.60 16.62
N LEU A 67 11.79 1.41 16.33
CA LEU A 67 10.39 1.13 15.99
C LEU A 67 9.50 0.93 17.23
N ASN A 68 10.12 0.87 18.41
CA ASN A 68 9.49 0.59 19.69
C ASN A 68 9.50 1.80 20.64
N THR A 69 9.68 3.01 20.11
CA THR A 69 9.48 4.22 20.91
C THR A 69 8.05 4.31 21.40
N ASP A 70 7.86 4.79 22.63
CA ASP A 70 6.54 4.88 23.28
C ASP A 70 5.51 5.61 22.39
N GLU A 71 5.93 6.67 21.71
CA GLU A 71 5.09 7.43 20.77
C GLU A 71 4.55 6.55 19.62
N LEU A 72 5.40 5.71 19.03
CA LEU A 72 4.99 4.85 17.90
C LEU A 72 4.11 3.69 18.38
N VAL A 73 4.39 3.16 19.57
CA VAL A 73 3.57 2.13 20.21
C VAL A 73 2.17 2.66 20.50
N GLU A 74 2.06 3.85 21.08
CA GLU A 74 0.79 4.52 21.34
C GLU A 74 0.00 4.80 20.06
N LYS A 75 0.66 5.31 19.00
CA LYS A 75 0.02 5.51 17.68
C LYS A 75 -0.48 4.20 17.09
N ARG A 76 0.28 3.12 17.21
CA ARG A 76 -0.12 1.79 16.73
C ARG A 76 -1.35 1.28 17.49
N ALA A 77 -1.34 1.39 18.82
CA ALA A 77 -2.45 1.00 19.68
C ALA A 77 -3.73 1.81 19.38
N LYS A 78 -3.62 3.13 19.18
CA LYS A 78 -4.76 3.98 18.79
C LYS A 78 -5.35 3.56 17.45
N ASN A 79 -4.50 3.34 16.45
CA ASN A 79 -4.95 2.92 15.13
C ASN A 79 -5.61 1.54 15.17
N GLU A 80 -5.10 0.62 15.97
CA GLU A 80 -5.70 -0.70 16.18
C GLU A 80 -7.07 -0.60 16.86
N ARG A 81 -7.19 0.24 17.88
CA ARG A 81 -8.47 0.51 18.54
C ARG A 81 -9.52 1.06 17.57
N ILE A 82 -9.15 2.02 16.72
CA ILE A 82 -10.06 2.56 15.68
C ILE A 82 -10.45 1.47 14.68
N LYS A 83 -9.50 0.63 14.25
CA LYS A 83 -9.78 -0.49 13.34
C LYS A 83 -10.77 -1.48 13.96
N ALA A 84 -10.52 -1.93 15.19
CA ALA A 84 -11.39 -2.85 15.92
C ALA A 84 -12.79 -2.27 16.10
N PHE A 85 -12.90 -0.99 16.46
CA PHE A 85 -14.17 -0.29 16.57
C PHE A 85 -14.92 -0.26 15.23
N SER A 86 -14.24 0.12 14.15
CA SER A 86 -14.85 0.16 12.82
C SER A 86 -15.29 -1.22 12.34
N GLN A 87 -14.53 -2.28 12.67
CA GLN A 87 -14.87 -3.65 12.34
C GLN A 87 -16.12 -4.11 13.11
N ASN A 88 -16.20 -3.77 14.41
CA ASN A 88 -17.38 -4.07 15.21
C ASN A 88 -18.64 -3.38 14.66
N LEU A 89 -18.55 -2.07 14.32
CA LEU A 89 -19.65 -1.36 13.69
C LEU A 89 -20.10 -2.00 12.37
N ARG A 90 -19.16 -2.45 11.54
CA ARG A 90 -19.50 -3.18 10.29
C ARG A 90 -20.24 -4.47 10.59
N THR A 91 -19.82 -5.23 11.60
CA THR A 91 -20.47 -6.47 12.02
C THR A 91 -21.89 -6.21 12.53
N ILE A 92 -22.07 -5.21 13.40
CA ILE A 92 -23.39 -4.81 13.90
C ILE A 92 -24.29 -4.40 12.74
N ASN A 93 -23.82 -3.51 11.86
CA ASN A 93 -24.61 -3.03 10.73
C ASN A 93 -24.98 -4.17 9.78
N LYS A 94 -24.04 -5.08 9.49
CA LYS A 94 -24.31 -6.27 8.67
C LYS A 94 -25.41 -7.14 9.30
N ASN A 95 -25.32 -7.38 10.59
CA ASN A 95 -26.30 -8.19 11.32
C ASN A 95 -27.69 -7.52 11.36
N VAL A 96 -27.75 -6.20 11.55
CA VAL A 96 -29.01 -5.43 11.50
C VAL A 96 -29.67 -5.51 10.13
N GLN A 97 -28.90 -5.34 9.05
CA GLN A 97 -29.45 -5.46 7.68
C GLN A 97 -29.91 -6.89 7.37
N SER A 98 -29.20 -7.92 7.84
CA SER A 98 -29.60 -9.32 7.63
C SER A 98 -30.86 -9.72 8.39
N LYS A 99 -31.19 -9.02 9.49
CA LYS A 99 -32.40 -9.25 10.29
C LYS A 99 -33.59 -8.40 9.83
N LYS A 100 -33.40 -7.44 8.92
CA LYS A 100 -34.54 -6.80 8.28
C LYS A 100 -35.21 -7.84 7.38
N PRO A 101 -36.50 -8.16 7.62
CA PRO A 101 -37.22 -9.08 6.75
C PRO A 101 -37.13 -8.57 5.31
N ALA A 102 -36.86 -9.47 4.37
CA ALA A 102 -36.77 -9.18 2.93
C ALA A 102 -38.14 -8.87 2.31
N GLU A 103 -39.04 -8.27 3.07
CA GLU A 103 -40.31 -7.73 2.62
C GLU A 103 -40.23 -6.21 2.76
N SER A 104 -40.44 -5.49 1.66
CA SER A 104 -40.39 -4.03 1.53
C SER A 104 -39.00 -3.36 1.46
N SER A 105 -38.34 -3.34 0.29
CA SER A 105 -37.70 -2.10 -0.20
C SER A 105 -37.14 -2.13 -1.63
N ASN A 106 -37.67 -2.91 -2.58
CA ASN A 106 -37.29 -2.70 -3.99
C ASN A 106 -38.37 -2.03 -4.85
N GLU A 107 -39.58 -1.82 -4.34
CA GLU A 107 -40.63 -1.13 -5.11
C GLU A 107 -41.24 0.09 -4.42
N GLN A 108 -41.13 0.21 -3.09
CA GLN A 108 -41.82 1.28 -2.34
C GLN A 108 -40.90 2.43 -1.90
N ALA A 109 -39.59 2.20 -1.76
CA ALA A 109 -38.61 3.27 -1.51
C ALA A 109 -38.24 4.08 -2.77
N ALA A 110 -38.67 3.63 -3.95
CA ALA A 110 -38.52 4.34 -5.23
C ALA A 110 -39.61 5.39 -5.46
N ILE A 111 -40.69 5.39 -4.66
CA ILE A 111 -41.85 6.28 -4.85
C ILE A 111 -41.74 7.55 -3.99
N THR A 112 -41.03 7.50 -2.86
CA THR A 112 -41.01 8.60 -1.87
C THR A 112 -39.80 9.53 -1.94
N LYS A 113 -38.74 9.17 -2.68
CA LYS A 113 -37.64 10.10 -2.92
C LYS A 113 -37.99 11.04 -4.08
N PRO A 114 -37.90 12.37 -3.91
CA PRO A 114 -38.09 13.28 -5.04
C PRO A 114 -37.03 12.97 -6.10
N LYS A 115 -37.48 12.60 -7.31
CA LYS A 115 -36.59 12.25 -8.44
C LYS A 115 -35.55 13.35 -8.64
N SER A 116 -34.28 12.97 -8.70
CA SER A 116 -33.17 13.89 -8.97
C SER A 116 -33.39 14.61 -10.31
N THR A 117 -32.90 15.84 -10.45
CA THR A 117 -32.95 16.62 -11.71
C THR A 117 -32.47 15.80 -12.91
N ARG A 118 -31.42 14.99 -12.72
CA ARG A 118 -30.88 14.08 -13.75
C ARG A 118 -31.89 12.99 -14.14
N GLU A 119 -32.59 12.43 -13.17
CA GLU A 119 -33.57 11.37 -13.37
C GLU A 119 -34.82 11.89 -14.09
N LYS A 120 -35.29 13.10 -13.73
CA LYS A 120 -36.36 13.80 -14.46
C LYS A 120 -35.98 14.06 -15.92
N GLY A 121 -34.74 14.49 -16.17
CA GLY A 121 -34.21 14.70 -17.53
C GLY A 121 -34.21 13.42 -18.36
N LEU A 122 -33.78 12.29 -17.78
CA LEU A 122 -33.80 10.99 -18.47
C LEU A 122 -35.23 10.49 -18.74
N ALA A 123 -36.15 10.68 -17.81
CA ALA A 123 -37.55 10.32 -18.00
C ALA A 123 -38.20 11.12 -19.14
N PHE A 124 -37.88 12.41 -19.27
CA PHE A 124 -38.33 13.25 -20.37
C PHE A 124 -37.72 12.83 -21.71
N ALA A 125 -36.40 12.62 -21.76
CA ALA A 125 -35.69 12.22 -22.97
C ALA A 125 -36.20 10.90 -23.56
N LYS A 126 -36.66 9.96 -22.72
CA LYS A 126 -37.29 8.71 -23.17
C LYS A 126 -38.69 8.92 -23.79
N ARG A 127 -39.40 9.98 -23.38
CA ARG A 127 -40.77 10.28 -23.80
C ARG A 127 -40.82 11.12 -25.08
N VAL A 128 -39.74 11.84 -25.38
CA VAL A 128 -39.62 12.59 -26.63
C VAL A 128 -39.20 11.63 -27.76
N PRO A 129 -39.97 11.55 -28.86
CA PRO A 129 -39.57 10.78 -30.03
C PRO A 129 -38.21 11.24 -30.54
N LYS A 130 -37.31 10.28 -30.81
CA LYS A 130 -35.97 10.62 -31.33
C LYS A 130 -36.12 11.30 -32.70
N PRO A 131 -35.44 12.44 -32.93
CA PRO A 131 -35.48 13.10 -34.22
C PRO A 131 -34.88 12.17 -35.28
N ARG A 132 -35.48 12.16 -36.48
CA ARG A 132 -34.94 11.40 -37.61
C ARG A 132 -33.58 12.00 -37.97
N PRO A 133 -32.50 11.20 -38.06
CA PRO A 133 -31.26 11.70 -38.61
C PRO A 133 -31.53 12.15 -40.04
N SER A 134 -31.39 13.45 -40.28
CA SER A 134 -31.46 14.00 -41.63
C SER A 134 -30.36 13.34 -42.45
N GLN A 135 -30.71 12.39 -43.33
CA GLN A 135 -29.88 12.04 -44.47
C GLN A 135 -29.87 13.25 -45.40
N ARG A 136 -28.99 14.22 -45.14
CA ARG A 136 -28.55 15.15 -46.17
C ARG A 136 -27.27 14.58 -46.75
N TYR A 137 -27.47 14.00 -47.94
CA TYR A 137 -26.57 13.89 -49.07
C TYR A 137 -25.25 14.64 -48.95
N GLU A 138 -24.19 13.91 -49.29
CA GLU A 138 -22.90 14.36 -49.81
C GLU A 138 -23.01 15.69 -50.58
N GLY A 139 -22.19 16.67 -50.17
CA GLY A 139 -22.10 17.98 -50.80
C GLY A 139 -21.03 18.81 -50.09
N ASN A 140 -19.79 18.68 -50.56
CA ASN A 140 -18.63 19.53 -50.30
C ASN A 140 -19.01 21.01 -50.07
N ASP A 141 -18.55 21.61 -48.97
CA ASP A 141 -17.55 22.70 -49.05
C ASP A 141 -17.00 23.00 -47.65
N SER A 142 -15.67 23.13 -47.59
CA SER A 142 -14.93 23.47 -46.38
C SER A 142 -14.84 24.99 -46.30
N THR A 143 -15.23 25.60 -45.17
CA THR A 143 -14.56 26.82 -44.69
C THR A 143 -14.91 27.08 -43.24
N ALA A 144 -13.88 27.02 -42.42
CA ALA A 144 -13.91 27.38 -41.02
C ALA A 144 -14.13 28.89 -40.84
N SER A 145 -15.01 29.27 -39.91
CA SER A 145 -14.84 30.50 -39.15
C SER A 145 -15.63 30.43 -37.83
N ASN A 146 -14.87 30.44 -36.73
CA ASN A 146 -15.38 30.71 -35.39
C ASN A 146 -15.97 32.13 -35.32
N PRO A 147 -16.94 32.35 -34.42
CA PRO A 147 -16.86 33.56 -33.61
C PRO A 147 -16.91 33.25 -32.11
N SER A 148 -15.96 33.88 -31.43
CA SER A 148 -15.80 33.98 -29.99
C SER A 148 -16.87 34.89 -29.36
N SER A 149 -17.12 34.67 -28.07
CA SER A 149 -17.59 35.63 -27.07
C SER A 149 -19.10 35.79 -26.86
N SER A 150 -19.60 35.22 -25.77
CA SER A 150 -20.24 36.01 -24.71
C SER A 150 -20.37 35.20 -23.42
N ARG A 151 -19.46 35.52 -22.49
CA ARG A 151 -19.50 35.18 -21.07
C ARG A 151 -20.75 35.80 -20.44
N ILE A 152 -21.69 34.97 -20.00
CA ILE A 152 -22.84 35.38 -19.20
C ILE A 152 -22.61 34.87 -17.77
N GLN A 153 -22.44 35.79 -16.83
CA GLN A 153 -22.56 35.51 -15.39
C GLN A 153 -24.03 35.64 -14.97
N PRO A 154 -24.50 34.84 -13.99
CA PRO A 154 -25.62 35.24 -13.16
C PRO A 154 -25.21 35.54 -11.70
N PRO A 155 -26.03 36.33 -10.98
CA PRO A 155 -25.62 37.12 -9.81
C PRO A 155 -25.75 36.41 -8.47
N LYS A 156 -25.05 36.95 -7.46
CA LYS A 156 -25.17 36.60 -6.03
C LYS A 156 -26.56 36.93 -5.48
N ALA A 157 -27.13 36.03 -4.68
CA ALA A 157 -28.20 36.35 -3.74
C ALA A 157 -27.98 35.65 -2.39
N LYS A 158 -27.74 36.50 -1.38
CA LYS A 158 -28.11 36.42 0.04
C LYS A 158 -28.22 35.02 0.67
N GLY A 159 -27.22 34.69 1.49
CA GLY A 159 -27.37 33.72 2.57
C GLY A 159 -28.32 34.28 3.63
N VAL A 160 -29.49 33.67 3.73
CA VAL A 160 -30.28 33.66 4.96
C VAL A 160 -29.95 32.34 5.63
N ASN A 161 -29.05 32.38 6.61
CA ASN A 161 -28.98 31.32 7.61
C ASN A 161 -30.29 31.41 8.40
N SER A 162 -31.28 30.59 8.06
CA SER A 162 -32.24 30.16 9.07
C SER A 162 -31.50 29.13 9.93
N VAL A 163 -30.98 29.61 11.05
CA VAL A 163 -30.73 28.77 12.22
C VAL A 163 -32.13 28.28 12.62
N LEU A 164 -32.49 27.10 12.13
CA LEU A 164 -33.62 26.35 12.65
C LEU A 164 -33.09 25.69 13.91
N ASP A 165 -33.76 25.99 15.01
CA ASP A 165 -33.58 25.46 16.34
C ASP A 165 -33.46 23.92 16.31
N GLU A 166 -32.23 23.40 16.37
CA GLU A 166 -31.90 21.97 16.57
C GLU A 166 -31.46 21.68 18.02
N ASP A 167 -31.68 22.62 18.95
CA ASP A 167 -31.28 22.46 20.36
C ASP A 167 -32.17 21.47 21.13
N SER A 168 -33.28 20.98 20.54
CA SER A 168 -34.25 20.13 21.24
C SER A 168 -33.88 18.64 21.27
N ASP A 169 -33.06 18.16 20.32
CA ASP A 169 -32.70 16.73 20.22
C ASP A 169 -31.49 16.38 21.12
N ASP A 170 -30.63 17.36 21.42
CA ASP A 170 -29.46 17.18 22.29
C ASP A 170 -29.87 16.92 23.76
N ASP A 171 -30.97 17.52 24.20
CA ASP A 171 -31.52 17.32 25.55
C ASP A 171 -32.06 15.89 25.75
N GLU A 172 -32.67 15.28 24.73
CA GLU A 172 -33.18 13.91 24.82
C GLU A 172 -32.05 12.88 24.84
N VAL A 173 -31.04 13.04 23.98
CA VAL A 173 -29.87 12.15 23.95
C VAL A 173 -29.07 12.23 25.26
N SER A 174 -28.96 13.43 25.84
CA SER A 174 -28.29 13.61 27.13
C SER A 174 -29.05 12.97 28.29
N ALA A 175 -30.39 13.00 28.27
CA ALA A 175 -31.24 12.32 29.25
C ALA A 175 -31.14 10.79 29.13
N GLU A 176 -31.15 10.25 27.91
CA GLU A 176 -30.98 8.81 27.67
C GLU A 176 -29.61 8.32 28.15
N LEU A 177 -28.55 9.07 27.87
CA LEU A 177 -27.19 8.75 28.33
C LEU A 177 -27.12 8.71 29.87
N ARG A 178 -27.76 9.65 30.56
CA ARG A 178 -27.81 9.69 32.02
C ARG A 178 -28.58 8.50 32.61
N GLN A 179 -29.68 8.10 31.97
CA GLN A 179 -30.44 6.93 32.38
C GLN A 179 -29.62 5.64 32.21
N LEU A 180 -28.87 5.53 31.12
CA LEU A 180 -28.01 4.39 30.85
C LEU A 180 -26.85 4.29 31.86
N GLN A 181 -26.24 5.42 32.21
CA GLN A 181 -25.21 5.50 33.25
C GLN A 181 -25.73 5.02 34.61
N LEU A 182 -26.91 5.51 35.04
CA LEU A 182 -27.55 5.07 36.28
C LEU A 182 -27.82 3.57 36.30
N ARG A 183 -28.31 3.01 35.18
CA ARG A 183 -28.58 1.58 35.07
C ARG A 183 -27.29 0.75 35.16
N HIS A 184 -26.22 1.23 34.57
CA HIS A 184 -24.92 0.57 34.62
C HIS A 184 -24.34 0.61 36.05
N GLU A 185 -24.44 1.75 36.74
CA GLU A 185 -24.03 1.88 38.15
C GLU A 185 -24.80 0.93 39.06
N ALA A 186 -26.13 0.85 38.92
CA ALA A 186 -26.96 -0.08 39.68
C ALA A 186 -26.56 -1.54 39.45
N SER A 187 -26.31 -1.92 38.19
CA SER A 187 -25.88 -3.28 37.83
C SER A 187 -24.52 -3.62 38.44
N ARG A 188 -23.59 -2.66 38.48
CA ARG A 188 -22.28 -2.85 39.12
C ARG A 188 -22.41 -2.99 40.63
N ALA A 189 -23.24 -2.16 41.28
CA ALA A 189 -23.47 -2.27 42.71
C ALA A 189 -24.07 -3.63 43.10
N GLU A 190 -24.98 -4.19 42.29
CA GLU A 190 -25.54 -5.52 42.49
C GLU A 190 -24.47 -6.61 42.35
N VAL A 191 -23.61 -6.53 41.32
CA VAL A 191 -22.49 -7.45 41.14
C VAL A 191 -21.49 -7.34 42.28
N ASP A 192 -21.12 -6.13 42.71
CA ASP A 192 -20.19 -5.90 43.81
C ASP A 192 -20.77 -6.41 45.14
N ALA A 193 -22.08 -6.30 45.38
CA ALA A 193 -22.74 -6.89 46.54
C ALA A 193 -22.71 -8.43 46.50
N LEU A 194 -22.89 -9.03 45.32
CA LEU A 194 -22.79 -10.48 45.13
C LEU A 194 -21.36 -11.00 45.33
N VAL A 195 -20.36 -10.26 44.81
CA VAL A 195 -18.95 -10.62 44.88
C VAL A 195 -18.35 -10.34 46.26
N GLY A 196 -18.77 -9.27 46.94
CA GLY A 196 -18.29 -8.88 48.28
C GLY A 196 -18.99 -9.59 49.45
N SER A 197 -20.00 -10.43 49.18
CA SER A 197 -20.68 -11.25 50.20
C SER A 197 -20.10 -12.69 50.31
N ILE A 198 -19.00 -12.98 49.61
CA ILE A 198 -18.18 -14.19 49.73
C ILE A 198 -16.91 -13.84 50.52
#